data_AF-A0A7X3RMT5-F1
#
_entry.id   AF-A0A7X3RMT5-F1
#
_cell.length_a   1.000
_cell.length_b   1.000
_cell.length_c   1.000
_cell.angle_alpha   90.00
_cell.angle_beta   90.00
_cell.angle_gamma   90.00
#
_symmetry.space_group_name_H-M   'P 1'
#
loop_
_entity.id
_entity.type
_entity.pdbx_description
1 polymer ?
#
loop_
_entity_poly.entity_id
_entity_poly.type
_entity_poly.pdbx_seq_one_letter_code
_entity_poly.pdbx_strand_id
1 'polypeptide(L)'
;MENTEFHCDLNVCDNTKMILVPEGDFLMGSDRKEVLALWHKMGWDQRWFNAQVGADHWAGELHVHEVEISSFWMYEELVTIGQYYTFMKDTGREAPVDPRVHGPWNSAWKDGVPIPGSEQLPVSSISWEDAAAYSSWAGCRLPTEAEWEYAARGPSNLTFPWGNEWQEGICRCANQLAGRHFTDNDEHRIWLNGKGSRLPNGSYPKPCWLSQHVAQLEGPTVSLEFPNDRSWCDVIGMGGQVREWCSDWYDPNYYPKSPRRDPRGPYVPTKHPCRSLRGGSWLSPAYTSRGAQRLANPPGTRNTNDHGFRCVRTA
;
A
#
# COMPACT_ATOMS: atom_id res chain seq x y z
N MET A 1 -31.55 4.09 14.08
CA MET A 1 -30.88 3.37 12.97
C MET A 1 -31.13 4.22 11.74
N GLU A 2 -30.32 5.24 11.55
CA GLU A 2 -30.35 6.05 10.32
C GLU A 2 -29.63 5.25 9.24
N ASN A 3 -30.29 5.05 8.10
CA ASN A 3 -29.65 4.58 6.88
C ASN A 3 -28.65 5.65 6.45
N THR A 4 -27.37 5.46 6.73
CA THR A 4 -26.31 6.12 5.98
C THR A 4 -26.28 5.48 4.59
N GLU A 5 -27.03 6.05 3.65
CA GLU A 5 -26.76 5.83 2.23
C GLU A 5 -25.33 6.32 1.98
N PHE A 6 -24.39 5.39 1.80
CA PHE A 6 -23.05 5.74 1.35
C PHE A 6 -23.18 6.38 -0.04
N HIS A 7 -22.91 7.67 -0.11
CA HIS A 7 -22.89 8.39 -1.38
C HIS A 7 -21.72 7.85 -2.21
N CYS A 8 -22.01 7.18 -3.32
CA CYS A 8 -21.02 6.82 -4.33
C CYS A 8 -21.10 7.77 -5.52
N ASP A 9 -19.95 8.11 -6.10
CA ASP A 9 -19.83 8.92 -7.32
C ASP A 9 -19.02 8.16 -8.38
N LEU A 10 -19.02 8.63 -9.62
CA LEU A 10 -18.17 8.14 -10.69
C LEU A 10 -17.20 9.24 -11.11
N ASN A 11 -15.91 8.93 -11.15
CA ASN A 11 -14.94 9.83 -11.76
C ASN A 11 -15.22 9.94 -13.27
N VAL A 12 -15.41 11.16 -13.77
CA VAL A 12 -15.80 11.40 -15.17
C VAL A 12 -14.71 11.07 -16.20
N CYS A 13 -13.44 11.00 -15.77
CA CYS A 13 -12.30 10.79 -16.66
C CYS A 13 -12.06 9.30 -16.92
N ASP A 14 -12.13 8.46 -15.89
CA ASP A 14 -11.82 7.03 -15.99
C ASP A 14 -12.99 6.11 -15.60
N ASN A 15 -14.16 6.69 -15.31
CA ASN A 15 -15.39 6.00 -14.91
C ASN A 15 -15.22 5.13 -13.64
N THR A 16 -14.27 5.49 -12.77
CA THR A 16 -14.02 4.75 -11.53
C THR A 16 -15.01 5.14 -10.45
N LYS A 17 -15.53 4.14 -9.73
CA LYS A 17 -16.38 4.36 -8.56
C LYS A 17 -15.58 4.97 -7.41
N MET A 18 -16.13 6.03 -6.85
CA MET A 18 -15.61 6.72 -5.68
C MET A 18 -16.58 6.59 -4.51
N ILE A 19 -16.04 6.43 -3.32
CA ILE A 19 -16.78 6.43 -2.07
C ILE A 19 -16.53 7.75 -1.34
N LEU A 20 -17.59 8.37 -0.83
CA LEU A 20 -17.46 9.50 0.08
C LEU A 20 -16.96 9.00 1.43
N VAL A 21 -15.75 9.40 1.79
CA VAL A 21 -15.22 9.25 3.15
C VAL A 21 -15.71 10.48 3.93
N PRO A 22 -16.59 10.32 4.94
CA PRO A 22 -17.16 11.45 5.65
C PRO A 22 -16.09 12.15 6.50
N GLU A 23 -16.34 13.39 6.88
CA GLU A 23 -15.43 14.08 7.81
C GLU A 23 -15.47 13.43 9.19
N GLY A 24 -14.36 13.53 9.91
CA GLY A 24 -14.32 13.10 11.30
C GLY A 24 -12.92 13.03 11.89
N ASP A 25 -12.91 12.57 13.14
CA ASP A 25 -11.71 12.51 13.96
C ASP A 25 -11.27 11.06 14.14
N PHE A 26 -9.97 10.83 14.22
CA PHE A 26 -9.41 9.54 14.60
C PHE A 26 -8.03 9.67 15.25
N LEU A 27 -7.55 8.56 15.80
CA LEU A 27 -6.20 8.42 16.31
C LEU A 27 -5.28 7.88 15.23
N MET A 28 -4.42 8.74 14.70
CA MET A 28 -3.41 8.39 13.72
C MET A 28 -2.15 7.85 14.40
N GLY A 29 -1.59 6.78 13.84
CA GLY A 29 -0.41 6.09 14.37
C GLY A 29 -0.75 4.99 15.38
N SER A 30 0.31 4.41 15.94
CA SER A 30 0.26 3.17 16.72
C SER A 30 0.84 3.36 18.11
N ASP A 31 0.21 2.74 19.12
CA ASP A 31 0.85 2.55 20.42
C ASP A 31 1.83 1.37 20.35
N ARG A 32 3.03 1.56 20.91
CA ARG A 32 4.08 0.54 20.88
C ARG A 32 3.67 -0.76 21.57
N LYS A 33 2.90 -0.69 22.66
CA LYS A 33 2.46 -1.88 23.40
C LYS A 33 1.40 -2.64 22.62
N GLU A 34 0.50 -1.93 21.93
CA GLU A 34 -0.51 -2.56 21.07
C GLU A 34 0.14 -3.28 19.89
N VAL A 35 1.12 -2.65 19.23
CA VAL A 35 1.91 -3.32 18.18
C VAL A 35 2.60 -4.56 18.73
N LEU A 36 3.27 -4.47 19.89
CA LEU A 36 3.93 -5.61 20.54
C LEU A 36 2.95 -6.75 20.83
N ALA A 37 1.78 -6.42 21.37
CA ALA A 37 0.75 -7.39 21.73
C ALA A 37 0.21 -8.10 20.49
N LEU A 38 -0.06 -7.35 19.41
CA LEU A 38 -0.46 -7.92 18.13
C LEU A 38 0.64 -8.83 17.56
N TRP A 39 1.89 -8.39 17.62
CA TRP A 39 3.01 -9.14 17.07
C TRP A 39 3.20 -10.49 17.80
N HIS A 40 3.08 -10.46 19.13
CA HIS A 40 3.04 -11.67 19.96
C HIS A 40 1.84 -12.57 19.62
N LYS A 41 0.64 -11.99 19.46
CA LYS A 41 -0.58 -12.72 19.08
C LYS A 41 -0.44 -13.40 17.72
N MET A 42 0.23 -12.74 16.78
CA MET A 42 0.54 -13.29 15.46
C MET A 42 1.75 -14.24 15.48
N GLY A 43 2.30 -14.58 16.64
CA GLY A 43 3.35 -15.58 16.79
C GLY A 43 4.73 -15.17 16.24
N TRP A 44 4.97 -13.87 16.06
CA TRP A 44 6.24 -13.43 15.49
C TRP A 44 7.38 -13.36 16.51
N ASP A 45 8.58 -13.61 16.01
CA ASP A 45 9.81 -13.52 16.78
C ASP A 45 10.10 -12.08 17.23
N GLN A 46 10.10 -11.88 18.54
CA GLN A 46 10.35 -10.59 19.19
C GLN A 46 11.76 -10.04 18.92
N ARG A 47 12.73 -10.87 18.52
CA ARG A 47 14.05 -10.39 18.08
C ARG A 47 13.91 -9.41 16.91
N TRP A 48 12.99 -9.69 15.99
CA TRP A 48 12.72 -8.84 14.85
C TRP A 48 11.90 -7.60 15.20
N PHE A 49 11.09 -7.63 16.26
CA PHE A 49 10.53 -6.40 16.83
C PHE A 49 11.66 -5.44 17.17
N ASN A 50 12.64 -5.84 17.96
CA ASN A 50 13.72 -4.94 18.37
C ASN A 50 14.67 -4.56 17.21
N ALA A 51 14.93 -5.49 16.28
CA ALA A 51 15.75 -5.21 15.10
C ALA A 51 15.08 -4.28 14.09
N GLN A 52 13.74 -4.27 13.99
CA GLN A 52 12.98 -3.38 13.09
C GLN A 52 12.44 -2.12 13.79
N VAL A 53 12.20 -2.16 15.09
CA VAL A 53 11.75 -1.02 15.92
C VAL A 53 12.95 -0.21 16.42
N GLY A 54 14.16 -0.77 16.35
CA GLY A 54 15.45 -0.07 16.44
C GLY A 54 16.02 0.37 15.08
N ALA A 55 15.32 0.10 13.97
CA ALA A 55 15.72 0.49 12.62
C ALA A 55 14.52 1.05 11.86
N ASP A 56 14.27 2.37 11.98
CA ASP A 56 13.46 3.30 11.16
C ASP A 56 12.02 2.94 10.70
N HIS A 57 11.69 1.67 10.46
CA HIS A 57 10.44 1.19 9.86
C HIS A 57 9.21 1.43 10.73
N TRP A 58 9.36 1.34 12.06
CA TRP A 58 8.26 1.58 12.99
C TRP A 58 8.36 2.94 13.68
N ALA A 59 9.54 3.55 13.72
CA ALA A 59 9.73 4.87 14.34
C ALA A 59 8.72 5.89 13.80
N GLY A 60 8.38 5.79 12.51
CA GLY A 60 7.38 6.62 11.88
C GLY A 60 5.96 6.48 12.44
N GLU A 61 5.50 5.28 12.80
CA GLU A 61 4.11 5.09 13.23
C GLU A 61 3.92 5.16 14.75
N LEU A 62 4.99 5.02 15.55
CA LEU A 62 4.94 4.89 17.01
C LEU A 62 4.70 6.22 17.75
N HIS A 63 3.71 6.98 17.30
CA HIS A 63 3.21 8.18 17.97
C HIS A 63 1.71 8.36 17.68
N VAL A 64 0.87 7.95 18.64
CA VAL A 64 -0.57 8.15 18.57
C VAL A 64 -0.90 9.63 18.78
N HIS A 65 -1.68 10.21 17.87
CA HIS A 65 -2.14 11.60 17.95
C HIS A 65 -3.51 11.77 17.29
N GLU A 66 -4.27 12.75 17.76
CA GLU A 66 -5.59 13.08 17.20
C GLU A 66 -5.44 13.84 15.87
N VAL A 67 -6.18 13.40 14.87
CA VAL A 67 -6.26 14.03 13.55
C VAL A 67 -7.73 14.21 13.15
N GLU A 68 -8.04 15.40 12.65
CA GLU A 68 -9.32 15.76 12.02
C GLU A 68 -9.17 15.71 10.50
N ILE A 69 -10.04 14.96 9.84
CA ILE A 69 -10.06 14.80 8.38
C ILE A 69 -11.34 15.40 7.84
N SER A 70 -11.21 16.37 6.91
CA SER A 70 -12.33 16.86 6.12
C SER A 70 -12.83 15.76 5.19
N SER A 71 -14.12 15.80 4.80
CA SER A 71 -14.66 14.82 3.86
C SER A 71 -13.95 14.87 2.49
N PHE A 72 -13.83 13.71 1.86
CA PHE A 72 -13.23 13.56 0.54
C PHE A 72 -13.79 12.34 -0.18
N TRP A 73 -13.69 12.34 -1.50
CA TRP A 73 -13.98 11.18 -2.33
C TRP A 73 -12.71 10.34 -2.50
N MET A 74 -12.81 9.02 -2.36
CA MET A 74 -11.71 8.07 -2.59
C MET A 74 -12.15 7.00 -3.57
N TYR A 75 -11.26 6.56 -4.47
CA TYR A 75 -11.53 5.41 -5.33
C TYR A 75 -11.80 4.16 -4.46
N GLU A 76 -12.90 3.45 -4.74
CA GLU A 76 -13.29 2.25 -3.99
C GLU A 76 -12.19 1.18 -4.06
N GLU A 77 -11.52 1.08 -5.20
CA GLU A 77 -10.45 0.13 -5.47
C GLU A 77 -9.16 0.84 -5.94
N LEU A 78 -8.09 0.06 -6.04
CA LEU A 78 -6.82 0.47 -6.64
C LEU A 78 -6.99 0.81 -8.12
N VAL A 79 -6.14 1.69 -8.65
CA VAL A 79 -6.08 1.92 -10.10
C VAL A 79 -5.61 0.63 -10.79
N THR A 80 -6.32 0.22 -11.84
CA THR A 80 -6.02 -1.01 -12.58
C THR A 80 -5.05 -0.78 -13.74
N ILE A 81 -4.46 -1.86 -14.24
CA ILE A 81 -3.63 -1.83 -15.46
C ILE A 81 -4.41 -1.30 -16.66
N GLY A 82 -5.67 -1.68 -16.82
CA GLY A 82 -6.53 -1.23 -17.93
C GLY A 82 -6.84 0.26 -17.88
N GLN A 83 -7.08 0.79 -16.68
CA GLN A 83 -7.24 2.23 -16.45
C GLN A 83 -5.94 2.98 -16.77
N TYR A 84 -4.81 2.52 -16.23
CA TYR A 84 -3.51 3.12 -16.49
C TYR A 84 -3.13 3.06 -17.98
N TYR A 85 -3.51 1.99 -18.69
CA TYR A 85 -3.28 1.88 -20.14
C TYR A 85 -4.11 2.90 -20.94
N THR A 86 -5.33 3.23 -20.49
CA THR A 86 -6.11 4.32 -21.10
C THR A 86 -5.39 5.66 -20.94
N PHE A 87 -4.91 5.97 -19.74
CA PHE A 87 -4.06 7.13 -19.48
C PHE A 87 -2.82 7.18 -20.38
N MET A 88 -2.14 6.04 -20.59
CA MET A 88 -0.98 5.97 -21.49
C MET A 88 -1.34 6.33 -22.94
N LYS A 89 -2.45 5.77 -23.45
CA LYS A 89 -2.92 6.07 -24.82
C LYS A 89 -3.27 7.54 -24.99
N ASP A 90 -3.89 8.15 -23.99
CA ASP A 90 -4.35 9.53 -24.06
C ASP A 90 -3.21 10.55 -23.95
N THR A 91 -2.14 10.20 -23.24
CA THR A 91 -1.02 11.12 -22.94
C THR A 91 0.27 10.82 -23.71
N GLY A 92 0.37 9.66 -24.36
CA GLY A 92 1.60 9.18 -24.98
C GLY A 92 2.68 8.77 -23.99
N ARG A 93 2.34 8.58 -22.70
CA ARG A 93 3.29 8.08 -21.70
C ARG A 93 3.66 6.62 -21.94
N GLU A 94 4.92 6.30 -21.67
CA GLU A 94 5.43 4.93 -21.74
C GLU A 94 4.90 4.07 -20.59
N ALA A 95 4.94 2.75 -20.79
CA ALA A 95 4.60 1.79 -19.76
C ALA A 95 5.53 1.93 -18.55
N PRO A 96 5.04 1.73 -17.32
CA PRO A 96 5.83 1.87 -16.09
C PRO A 96 6.75 0.65 -15.90
N VAL A 97 7.78 0.56 -16.74
CA VAL A 97 8.73 -0.54 -16.79
C VAL A 97 10.13 -0.01 -16.48
N ASP A 98 10.82 -0.61 -15.52
CA ASP A 98 12.25 -0.41 -15.30
C ASP A 98 13.04 -1.53 -16.02
N PRO A 99 13.72 -1.24 -17.15
CA PRO A 99 14.42 -2.25 -17.95
C PRO A 99 15.62 -2.89 -17.22
N ARG A 100 16.06 -2.35 -16.08
CA ARG A 100 17.13 -2.94 -15.26
C ARG A 100 16.66 -4.15 -14.48
N VAL A 101 15.36 -4.25 -14.24
CA VAL A 101 14.76 -5.29 -13.39
C VAL A 101 13.60 -6.03 -14.05
N HIS A 102 12.82 -5.37 -14.90
CA HIS A 102 11.69 -5.97 -15.60
C HIS A 102 12.14 -6.56 -16.93
N GLY A 103 11.80 -7.82 -17.13
CA GLY A 103 11.91 -8.56 -18.37
C GLY A 103 10.58 -9.24 -18.72
N PRO A 104 10.60 -10.23 -19.62
CA PRO A 104 9.39 -10.89 -20.12
C PRO A 104 8.57 -11.63 -19.06
N TRP A 105 9.18 -11.91 -17.91
CA TRP A 105 8.68 -12.83 -16.89
C TRP A 105 8.30 -12.12 -15.59
N ASN A 106 8.20 -10.80 -15.55
CA ASN A 106 7.95 -10.07 -14.30
C ASN A 106 7.46 -8.63 -14.54
N SER A 107 6.82 -8.43 -15.68
CA SER A 107 6.18 -7.19 -16.10
C SER A 107 4.77 -7.53 -16.54
N ALA A 108 3.78 -6.73 -16.12
CA ALA A 108 2.43 -6.82 -16.67
C ALA A 108 2.31 -6.17 -18.07
N TRP A 109 3.42 -5.63 -18.59
CA TRP A 109 3.50 -4.90 -19.85
C TRP A 109 4.46 -5.60 -20.81
N LYS A 110 4.04 -5.72 -22.06
CA LYS A 110 4.86 -6.21 -23.17
C LYS A 110 4.72 -5.24 -24.35
N ASP A 111 5.84 -4.75 -24.87
CA ASP A 111 5.86 -3.83 -26.03
C ASP A 111 4.93 -2.61 -25.87
N GLY A 112 4.82 -2.09 -24.65
CA GLY A 112 3.98 -0.93 -24.31
C GLY A 112 2.49 -1.22 -24.10
N VAL A 113 2.06 -2.49 -24.18
CA VAL A 113 0.67 -2.89 -23.97
C VAL A 113 0.53 -3.86 -22.78
N PRO A 114 -0.63 -3.88 -22.09
CA PRO A 114 -0.91 -4.89 -21.06
C PRO A 114 -0.82 -6.32 -21.60
N ILE A 115 -0.39 -7.25 -20.75
CA ILE A 115 -0.54 -8.68 -21.03
C ILE A 115 -2.05 -9.00 -21.02
N PRO A 116 -2.59 -9.70 -22.04
CA PRO A 116 -4.01 -10.04 -22.10
C PRO A 116 -4.50 -10.75 -20.83
N GLY A 117 -5.59 -10.26 -20.23
CA GLY A 117 -6.18 -10.79 -18.99
C GLY A 117 -5.67 -10.13 -17.71
N SER A 118 -4.67 -9.25 -17.79
CA SER A 118 -4.15 -8.50 -16.63
C SER A 118 -4.86 -7.17 -16.37
N GLU A 119 -5.79 -6.75 -17.24
CA GLU A 119 -6.32 -5.39 -17.27
C GLU A 119 -7.08 -5.00 -16.00
N GLN A 120 -7.64 -5.97 -15.27
CA GLN A 120 -8.37 -5.73 -14.02
C GLN A 120 -7.47 -5.77 -12.79
N LEU A 121 -6.22 -6.24 -12.92
CA LEU A 121 -5.30 -6.29 -11.81
C LEU A 121 -4.86 -4.87 -11.43
N PRO A 122 -4.58 -4.60 -10.14
CA PRO A 122 -3.95 -3.37 -9.71
C PRO A 122 -2.70 -3.08 -10.52
N VAL A 123 -2.56 -1.84 -11.00
CA VAL A 123 -1.32 -1.40 -11.62
C VAL A 123 -0.22 -1.41 -10.56
N SER A 124 0.90 -2.03 -10.90
CA SER A 124 2.08 -2.10 -10.05
C SER A 124 3.32 -1.58 -10.77
N SER A 125 4.45 -1.49 -10.05
CA SER A 125 5.72 -0.98 -10.58
C SER A 125 5.70 0.47 -11.07
N ILE A 126 4.74 1.24 -10.56
CA ILE A 126 4.60 2.67 -10.84
C ILE A 126 5.39 3.49 -9.83
N SER A 127 6.06 4.54 -10.31
CA SER A 127 6.72 5.51 -9.43
C SER A 127 5.69 6.47 -8.83
N TRP A 128 6.08 7.20 -7.80
CA TRP A 128 5.22 8.25 -7.25
C TRP A 128 4.87 9.30 -8.31
N GLU A 129 5.81 9.66 -9.19
CA GLU A 129 5.55 10.60 -10.28
C GLU A 129 4.57 10.06 -11.32
N ASP A 130 4.57 8.75 -11.58
CA ASP A 130 3.57 8.10 -12.44
C ASP A 130 2.19 8.15 -11.80
N ALA A 131 2.11 7.80 -10.51
CA ALA A 131 0.88 7.84 -9.72
C ALA A 131 0.29 9.26 -9.68
N ALA A 132 1.13 10.26 -9.42
CA ALA A 132 0.74 11.67 -9.39
C ALA A 132 0.31 12.17 -10.77
N ALA A 133 0.98 11.76 -11.85
CA ALA A 133 0.61 12.14 -13.21
C ALA A 133 -0.72 11.53 -13.64
N TYR A 134 -0.96 10.25 -13.35
CA TYR A 134 -2.27 9.62 -13.57
C TYR A 134 -3.34 10.36 -12.77
N SER A 135 -3.10 10.58 -11.47
CA SER A 135 -4.07 11.23 -10.59
C SER A 135 -4.46 12.61 -11.13
N SER A 136 -3.48 13.40 -11.59
CA SER A 136 -3.73 14.71 -12.19
C SER A 136 -4.50 14.61 -13.52
N TRP A 137 -4.20 13.62 -14.36
CA TRP A 137 -4.94 13.39 -15.61
C TRP A 137 -6.40 13.02 -15.33
N ALA A 138 -6.65 12.20 -14.31
CA ALA A 138 -7.98 11.80 -13.88
C ALA A 138 -8.78 12.92 -13.15
N GLY A 139 -8.23 14.14 -13.04
CA GLY A 139 -8.85 15.23 -12.28
C GLY A 139 -8.88 15.00 -10.77
N CYS A 140 -7.97 14.17 -10.28
CA CYS A 140 -7.83 13.74 -8.90
C CYS A 140 -6.45 14.13 -8.33
N ARG A 141 -6.13 13.61 -7.15
CA ARG A 141 -4.81 13.65 -6.51
C ARG A 141 -4.54 12.33 -5.78
N LEU A 142 -3.29 12.14 -5.34
CA LEU A 142 -2.98 11.09 -4.36
C LEU A 142 -3.56 11.45 -2.99
N PRO A 143 -3.97 10.46 -2.17
CA PRO A 143 -4.35 10.69 -0.79
C PRO A 143 -3.20 11.23 0.02
N THR A 144 -3.48 12.06 1.02
CA THR A 144 -2.53 12.26 2.11
C THR A 144 -2.38 10.96 2.91
N GLU A 145 -1.27 10.81 3.63
CA GLU A 145 -1.06 9.65 4.51
C GLU A 145 -2.17 9.56 5.57
N ALA A 146 -2.66 10.71 6.05
CA ALA A 146 -3.72 10.77 7.04
C ALA A 146 -5.10 10.46 6.47
N GLU A 147 -5.45 10.94 5.27
CA GLU A 147 -6.66 10.51 4.57
C GLU A 147 -6.66 9.01 4.32
N TRP A 148 -5.51 8.45 3.91
CA TRP A 148 -5.37 7.01 3.70
C TRP A 148 -5.58 6.22 4.99
N GLU A 149 -4.91 6.63 6.09
CA GLU A 149 -5.05 5.94 7.37
C GLU A 149 -6.48 6.06 7.93
N TYR A 150 -7.10 7.22 7.79
CA TYR A 150 -8.48 7.42 8.21
C TYR A 150 -9.45 6.54 7.43
N ALA A 151 -9.32 6.46 6.11
CA ALA A 151 -10.13 5.56 5.29
C ALA A 151 -9.93 4.10 5.70
N ALA A 152 -8.69 3.68 6.05
CA ALA A 152 -8.43 2.33 6.51
C ALA A 152 -8.99 2.04 7.92
N ARG A 153 -8.80 2.96 8.88
CA ARG A 153 -9.00 2.67 10.32
C ARG A 153 -10.29 3.24 10.90
N GLY A 154 -10.71 4.39 10.38
CA GLY A 154 -11.88 5.13 10.81
C GLY A 154 -11.82 5.66 12.23
N PRO A 155 -12.92 6.27 12.70
CA PRO A 155 -13.02 6.84 14.06
C PRO A 155 -12.88 5.78 15.17
N SER A 156 -13.10 4.51 14.85
CA SER A 156 -12.93 3.37 15.76
C SER A 156 -11.48 2.88 15.87
N ASN A 157 -10.54 3.50 15.17
CA ASN A 157 -9.10 3.23 15.23
C ASN A 157 -8.71 1.78 14.94
N LEU A 158 -9.40 1.13 14.00
CA LEU A 158 -9.25 -0.30 13.71
C LEU A 158 -7.78 -0.68 13.42
N THR A 159 -7.38 -1.88 13.85
CA THR A 159 -6.03 -2.41 13.59
C THR A 159 -5.80 -2.69 12.11
N PHE A 160 -6.72 -3.41 11.49
CA PHE A 160 -6.77 -3.73 10.06
C PHE A 160 -8.00 -3.05 9.44
N PRO A 161 -8.05 -2.85 8.12
CA PRO A 161 -9.21 -2.26 7.47
C PRO A 161 -10.54 -2.91 7.84
N TRP A 162 -10.54 -4.24 7.90
CA TRP A 162 -11.72 -5.07 8.20
C TRP A 162 -11.98 -5.28 9.70
N GLY A 163 -11.16 -4.76 10.61
CA GLY A 163 -11.38 -4.89 12.05
C GLY A 163 -10.11 -5.07 12.89
N ASN A 164 -10.31 -5.48 14.14
CA ASN A 164 -9.22 -5.57 15.13
C ASN A 164 -8.51 -6.93 15.18
N GLU A 165 -9.07 -7.92 14.47
CA GLU A 165 -8.57 -9.29 14.46
C GLU A 165 -8.06 -9.68 13.08
N TRP A 166 -6.90 -10.33 13.07
CA TRP A 166 -6.39 -10.93 11.84
C TRP A 166 -7.31 -12.07 11.39
N GLN A 167 -7.62 -12.10 10.11
CA GLN A 167 -8.42 -13.15 9.49
C GLN A 167 -7.68 -13.64 8.23
N GLU A 168 -7.34 -14.93 8.23
CA GLU A 168 -6.65 -15.54 7.09
C GLU A 168 -7.50 -15.47 5.82
N GLY A 169 -6.87 -15.20 4.69
CA GLY A 169 -7.55 -15.12 3.41
C GLY A 169 -8.40 -13.86 3.18
N ILE A 170 -8.46 -12.91 4.12
CA ILE A 170 -9.19 -11.65 3.87
C ILE A 170 -8.51 -10.79 2.82
N CYS A 171 -7.17 -10.73 2.81
CA CYS A 171 -6.42 -9.88 1.89
C CYS A 171 -5.31 -10.65 1.15
N ARG A 172 -4.88 -10.14 0.00
CA ARG A 172 -3.67 -10.64 -0.68
C ARG A 172 -2.41 -10.13 0.01
N CYS A 173 -1.75 -11.01 0.74
CA CYS A 173 -0.44 -10.77 1.37
C CYS A 173 0.51 -11.94 1.12
N ALA A 174 1.77 -11.83 1.55
CA ALA A 174 2.77 -12.90 1.41
C ALA A 174 2.33 -14.20 2.07
N ASN A 175 1.68 -14.15 3.24
CA ASN A 175 1.22 -15.36 3.93
C ASN A 175 0.20 -16.12 3.09
N GLN A 176 -0.76 -15.38 2.51
CA GLN A 176 -1.78 -15.94 1.62
C GLN A 176 -1.14 -16.59 0.40
N LEU A 177 -0.16 -15.90 -0.20
CA LEU A 177 0.50 -16.38 -1.39
C LEU A 177 1.44 -17.58 -1.15
N ALA A 178 2.16 -17.54 -0.04
CA ALA A 178 3.05 -18.63 0.34
C ALA A 178 2.30 -19.87 0.83
N GLY A 179 0.98 -19.77 1.05
CA GLY A 179 0.17 -20.82 1.67
C GLY A 179 0.66 -21.19 3.07
N ARG A 180 1.34 -20.26 3.76
CA ARG A 180 1.91 -20.48 5.09
C ARG A 180 1.99 -19.20 5.88
N HIS A 181 1.93 -19.34 7.20
CA HIS A 181 2.13 -18.24 8.13
C HIS A 181 3.62 -17.97 8.35
N PHE A 182 4.05 -16.72 8.19
CA PHE A 182 5.40 -16.29 8.54
C PHE A 182 5.44 -15.81 9.99
N THR A 183 6.42 -16.30 10.74
CA THR A 183 6.68 -15.90 12.14
C THR A 183 7.99 -15.15 12.33
N ASP A 184 8.83 -15.05 11.29
CA ASP A 184 10.05 -14.27 11.35
C ASP A 184 10.45 -13.74 9.97
N ASN A 185 11.35 -12.75 9.99
CA ASN A 185 11.78 -12.06 8.80
C ASN A 185 12.76 -12.89 7.97
N ASP A 186 13.50 -13.83 8.56
CA ASP A 186 14.44 -14.65 7.81
C ASP A 186 13.68 -15.62 6.91
N GLU A 187 12.64 -16.27 7.44
CA GLU A 187 11.75 -17.12 6.66
C GLU A 187 11.03 -16.38 5.54
N HIS A 188 10.51 -15.18 5.83
CA HIS A 188 9.89 -14.33 4.81
C HIS A 188 10.91 -13.94 3.73
N ARG A 189 12.13 -13.54 4.12
CA ARG A 189 13.20 -13.20 3.16
C ARG A 189 13.66 -14.40 2.34
N ILE A 190 13.73 -15.59 2.92
CA ILE A 190 14.07 -16.83 2.22
C ILE A 190 13.00 -17.14 1.17
N TRP A 191 11.73 -17.02 1.54
CA TRP A 191 10.61 -17.20 0.62
C TRP A 191 10.62 -16.13 -0.47
N LEU A 192 10.79 -14.85 -0.14
CA LEU A 192 10.77 -13.76 -1.12
C LEU A 192 11.93 -13.84 -2.13
N ASN A 193 13.10 -14.34 -1.71
CA ASN A 193 14.30 -14.41 -2.55
C ASN A 193 14.58 -15.78 -3.19
N GLY A 194 13.80 -16.81 -2.86
CA GLY A 194 13.80 -18.09 -3.58
C GLY A 194 14.94 -19.07 -3.28
N LYS A 195 15.41 -19.04 -2.02
CA LYS A 195 16.19 -20.05 -1.26
C LYS A 195 17.40 -19.42 -0.58
N GLY A 196 17.50 -19.72 0.72
CA GLY A 196 18.75 -19.88 1.46
C GLY A 196 19.51 -18.59 1.78
N SER A 197 19.69 -18.37 3.09
CA SER A 197 20.87 -17.70 3.65
C SER A 197 22.11 -17.85 2.76
N ARG A 198 22.81 -16.73 2.53
CA ARG A 198 24.19 -16.61 2.00
C ARG A 198 24.62 -17.74 1.03
N LEU A 199 24.68 -17.44 -0.28
CA LEU A 199 25.32 -18.28 -1.29
C LEU A 199 26.67 -18.81 -0.77
N PRO A 200 27.15 -20.00 -1.21
CA PRO A 200 28.41 -20.59 -0.74
C PRO A 200 29.64 -19.67 -0.80
N ASN A 201 29.59 -18.64 -1.64
CA ASN A 201 30.62 -17.62 -1.81
C ASN A 201 30.49 -16.42 -0.84
N GLY A 202 29.59 -16.46 0.13
CA GLY A 202 29.39 -15.39 1.09
C GLY A 202 28.46 -14.25 0.64
N SER A 203 27.93 -14.30 -0.59
CA SER A 203 27.01 -13.28 -1.12
C SER A 203 25.54 -13.63 -0.88
N TYR A 204 24.65 -12.67 -0.91
CA TYR A 204 23.20 -12.96 -0.95
C TYR A 204 22.81 -13.32 -2.40
N PRO A 205 21.81 -14.19 -2.64
CA PRO A 205 21.17 -14.27 -3.94
C PRO A 205 20.84 -12.85 -4.40
N LYS A 206 21.03 -12.54 -5.69
CA LYS A 206 20.67 -11.21 -6.20
C LYS A 206 19.23 -10.94 -5.75
N PRO A 207 18.96 -9.86 -4.98
CA PRO A 207 17.62 -9.57 -4.50
C PRO A 207 16.68 -9.54 -5.71
N CYS A 208 15.44 -9.93 -5.49
CA CYS A 208 14.30 -9.85 -6.41
C CYS A 208 14.10 -10.90 -7.51
N TRP A 209 14.97 -11.89 -7.78
CA TRP A 209 14.66 -12.86 -8.86
C TRP A 209 13.38 -13.68 -8.59
N LEU A 210 13.19 -14.19 -7.36
CA LEU A 210 11.96 -14.93 -7.06
C LEU A 210 10.76 -13.99 -6.85
N SER A 211 10.90 -12.82 -6.24
CA SER A 211 9.78 -11.86 -6.16
C SER A 211 9.29 -11.43 -7.55
N GLN A 212 10.19 -11.32 -8.51
CA GLN A 212 9.89 -11.09 -9.91
C GLN A 212 9.18 -12.30 -10.55
N HIS A 213 9.66 -13.51 -10.31
CA HIS A 213 9.02 -14.72 -10.84
C HIS A 213 7.63 -15.00 -10.22
N VAL A 214 7.50 -14.80 -8.90
CA VAL A 214 6.22 -14.90 -8.18
C VAL A 214 5.28 -13.77 -8.64
N ALA A 215 5.78 -12.57 -8.95
CA ALA A 215 4.96 -11.51 -9.56
C ALA A 215 4.32 -11.96 -10.87
N GLN A 216 4.99 -12.82 -11.62
CA GLN A 216 4.46 -13.35 -12.87
C GLN A 216 3.36 -14.38 -12.67
N LEU A 217 3.61 -15.34 -11.77
CA LEU A 217 2.74 -16.50 -11.60
C LEU A 217 1.52 -16.15 -10.77
N GLU A 218 1.68 -15.23 -9.83
CA GLU A 218 0.77 -15.09 -8.71
C GLU A 218 0.35 -13.65 -8.43
N GLY A 219 1.26 -12.68 -8.62
CA GLY A 219 0.99 -11.24 -8.66
C GLY A 219 -0.01 -10.63 -7.65
N PRO A 220 -0.40 -9.36 -7.85
CA PRO A 220 -1.66 -8.87 -7.31
C PRO A 220 -2.83 -9.54 -8.04
N THR A 221 -3.97 -9.68 -7.37
CA THR A 221 -5.23 -10.11 -8.02
C THR A 221 -6.25 -8.96 -8.04
N VAL A 222 -7.42 -9.17 -8.65
CA VAL A 222 -8.53 -8.21 -8.56
C VAL A 222 -9.04 -8.08 -7.12
N SER A 223 -9.31 -6.87 -6.63
CA SER A 223 -9.80 -6.71 -5.25
C SER A 223 -11.16 -7.38 -5.03
N LEU A 224 -11.93 -7.60 -6.10
CA LEU A 224 -13.19 -8.37 -6.09
C LEU A 224 -13.04 -9.83 -5.64
N GLU A 225 -11.83 -10.43 -5.72
CA GLU A 225 -11.56 -11.75 -5.14
C GLU A 225 -11.47 -11.73 -3.62
N PHE A 226 -11.30 -10.55 -3.03
CA PHE A 226 -11.19 -10.31 -1.59
C PHE A 226 -12.29 -9.36 -1.10
N PRO A 227 -13.58 -9.72 -1.25
CA PRO A 227 -14.70 -8.82 -0.95
C PRO A 227 -14.80 -8.39 0.52
N ASN A 228 -14.11 -9.12 1.41
CA ASN A 228 -14.05 -8.85 2.84
C ASN A 228 -12.85 -7.97 3.25
N ASP A 229 -11.89 -7.68 2.35
CA ASP A 229 -10.86 -6.65 2.57
C ASP A 229 -11.48 -5.27 2.37
N ARG A 230 -12.39 -4.92 3.28
CA ARG A 230 -13.25 -3.75 3.21
C ARG A 230 -13.10 -2.94 4.47
N SER A 231 -12.82 -1.65 4.31
CA SER A 231 -12.73 -0.69 5.41
C SER A 231 -14.12 -0.32 5.96
N TRP A 232 -14.13 0.40 7.09
CA TRP A 232 -15.35 0.94 7.69
C TRP A 232 -16.17 1.87 6.78
N CYS A 233 -15.52 2.43 5.75
CA CYS A 233 -16.13 3.32 4.76
C CYS A 233 -16.22 2.66 3.38
N ASP A 234 -16.30 1.33 3.31
CA ASP A 234 -16.52 0.56 2.09
C ASP A 234 -15.42 0.60 1.02
N VAL A 235 -14.27 1.20 1.32
CA VAL A 235 -13.08 1.14 0.45
C VAL A 235 -12.45 -0.25 0.54
N ILE A 236 -12.13 -0.85 -0.61
CA ILE A 236 -11.66 -2.23 -0.74
C ILE A 236 -10.15 -2.28 -1.00
N GLY A 237 -9.48 -3.32 -0.52
CA GLY A 237 -8.10 -3.63 -0.88
C GLY A 237 -7.07 -2.75 -0.16
N MET A 238 -7.42 -2.20 1.00
CA MET A 238 -6.52 -1.31 1.77
C MET A 238 -5.50 -2.10 2.59
N GLY A 239 -5.71 -3.40 2.81
CA GLY A 239 -4.86 -4.22 3.66
C GLY A 239 -4.07 -5.27 2.90
N GLY A 240 -3.34 -4.92 1.85
CA GLY A 240 -2.51 -5.87 1.11
C GLY A 240 -2.46 -5.44 -0.35
N GLN A 241 -2.64 -6.38 -1.27
CA GLN A 241 -2.66 -6.10 -2.70
C GLN A 241 -1.34 -5.41 -3.09
N VAL A 242 -1.33 -4.12 -3.37
CA VAL A 242 -0.10 -3.35 -3.59
C VAL A 242 0.03 -2.27 -2.52
N ARG A 243 1.26 -1.87 -2.20
CA ARG A 243 1.49 -0.69 -1.40
C ARG A 243 0.99 0.53 -2.15
N GLU A 244 0.47 1.50 -1.43
CA GLU A 244 -0.16 2.65 -2.06
C GLU A 244 0.61 3.94 -1.80
N TRP A 245 1.01 4.61 -2.88
CA TRP A 245 1.63 5.92 -2.78
C TRP A 245 0.67 6.96 -2.19
N CYS A 246 1.16 7.68 -1.19
CA CYS A 246 0.51 8.88 -0.65
C CYS A 246 1.24 10.14 -1.14
N SER A 247 0.58 11.29 -1.05
CA SER A 247 1.10 12.58 -1.50
C SER A 247 2.30 13.05 -0.65
N ASP A 248 2.40 12.59 0.58
CA ASP A 248 3.27 13.12 1.63
C ASP A 248 4.74 12.80 1.37
N TRP A 249 5.61 13.76 1.65
CA TRP A 249 7.00 13.45 1.94
C TRP A 249 7.08 12.63 3.23
N TYR A 250 7.95 11.63 3.28
CA TYR A 250 8.10 10.81 4.47
C TYR A 250 9.12 11.41 5.44
N ASP A 251 8.69 11.58 6.69
CA ASP A 251 9.58 11.83 7.84
C ASP A 251 9.11 10.93 9.01
N PRO A 252 9.99 10.05 9.54
CA PRO A 252 9.64 9.20 10.68
C PRO A 252 9.38 10.01 11.96
N ASN A 253 9.78 11.28 12.03
CA ASN A 253 9.55 12.16 13.18
C ASN A 253 8.42 13.18 12.93
N TYR A 254 7.59 12.97 11.90
CA TYR A 254 6.52 13.90 11.55
C TYR A 254 5.38 13.91 12.58
N TYR A 255 4.92 12.73 13.02
CA TYR A 255 3.72 12.60 13.85
C TYR A 255 3.72 13.49 15.11
N PRO A 256 4.79 13.60 15.90
CA PRO A 256 4.85 14.52 17.04
C PRO A 256 4.70 16.02 16.71
N LYS A 257 4.80 16.40 15.45
CA LYS A 257 4.70 17.78 14.95
C LYS A 257 3.54 17.96 13.96
N SER A 258 2.74 16.91 13.77
CA SER A 258 1.64 16.89 12.82
C SER A 258 0.58 17.92 13.24
N PRO A 259 0.09 18.77 12.33
CA PRO A 259 -1.08 19.59 12.62
C PRO A 259 -2.30 18.68 12.79
N ARG A 260 -3.23 19.10 13.65
CA ARG A 260 -4.45 18.33 13.95
C ARG A 260 -5.35 18.18 12.71
N ARG A 261 -5.55 19.25 11.95
CA ARG A 261 -6.52 19.27 10.82
C ARG A 261 -5.84 19.07 9.48
N ASP A 262 -6.31 18.09 8.71
CA ASP A 262 -5.88 17.75 7.35
C ASP A 262 -4.34 17.77 7.15
N PRO A 263 -3.56 17.00 7.95
CA PRO A 263 -2.11 16.98 7.82
C PRO A 263 -1.67 16.46 6.44
N ARG A 264 -0.61 17.09 5.89
CA ARG A 264 -0.09 16.83 4.53
C ARG A 264 1.37 16.40 4.51
N GLY A 265 1.86 15.95 5.66
CA GLY A 265 3.27 15.62 5.83
C GLY A 265 4.16 16.85 5.96
N PRO A 266 5.48 16.66 6.06
CA PRO A 266 6.45 17.74 6.07
C PRO A 266 6.48 18.46 4.71
N TYR A 267 6.58 19.79 4.75
CA TYR A 267 6.60 20.62 3.54
C TYR A 267 7.84 20.38 2.66
N VAL A 268 8.97 20.02 3.29
CA VAL A 268 10.23 19.71 2.61
C VAL A 268 10.63 18.26 2.89
N PRO A 269 11.27 17.57 1.93
CA PRO A 269 11.78 16.24 2.17
C PRO A 269 12.90 16.25 3.21
N THR A 270 13.12 15.09 3.83
CA THR A 270 14.32 14.84 4.65
C THR A 270 15.57 14.73 3.76
N LYS A 271 16.75 14.56 4.37
CA LYS A 271 18.03 14.38 3.65
C LYS A 271 17.99 13.24 2.61
N HIS A 272 17.20 12.20 2.86
CA HIS A 272 17.00 11.08 1.96
C HIS A 272 15.53 11.09 1.51
N PRO A 273 15.21 11.80 0.41
CA PRO A 273 13.82 12.08 0.03
C PRO A 273 13.08 10.80 -0.35
N CYS A 274 12.03 10.49 0.40
CA CYS A 274 11.10 9.41 0.14
C CYS A 274 9.66 9.92 0.25
N ARG A 275 8.73 9.32 -0.49
CA ARG A 275 7.28 9.54 -0.35
C ARG A 275 6.66 8.43 0.47
N SER A 276 5.57 8.72 1.17
CA SER A 276 4.89 7.72 2.01
C SER A 276 4.20 6.63 1.17
N LEU A 277 4.23 5.40 1.70
CA LEU A 277 3.60 4.19 1.19
C LEU A 277 2.80 3.52 2.31
N ARG A 278 1.64 2.97 1.98
CA ARG A 278 0.68 2.39 2.94
C ARG A 278 0.15 1.03 2.50
N GLY A 279 -0.48 0.30 3.43
CA GLY A 279 -1.34 -0.86 3.16
C GLY A 279 -0.68 -2.25 3.11
N GLY A 280 0.66 -2.33 3.04
CA GLY A 280 1.30 -3.62 2.79
C GLY A 280 1.18 -4.04 1.32
N SER A 281 1.53 -5.28 1.01
CA SER A 281 1.41 -5.80 -0.36
C SER A 281 1.32 -7.32 -0.38
N TRP A 282 1.04 -7.87 -1.55
CA TRP A 282 1.02 -9.29 -1.88
C TRP A 282 2.41 -9.95 -1.68
N LEU A 283 3.48 -9.16 -1.59
CA LEU A 283 4.84 -9.60 -1.22
C LEU A 283 5.18 -9.39 0.26
N SER A 284 4.32 -8.72 1.02
CA SER A 284 4.59 -8.33 2.41
C SER A 284 3.96 -9.28 3.42
N PRO A 285 4.58 -9.51 4.58
CA PRO A 285 3.97 -10.35 5.61
C PRO A 285 2.67 -9.74 6.16
N ALA A 286 1.77 -10.60 6.64
CA ALA A 286 0.45 -10.24 7.15
C ALA A 286 0.41 -9.07 8.15
N TYR A 287 1.42 -8.93 9.02
CA TYR A 287 1.46 -7.84 10.01
C TYR A 287 1.58 -6.45 9.39
N THR A 288 1.95 -6.36 8.10
CA THR A 288 2.05 -5.08 7.37
C THR A 288 0.71 -4.59 6.83
N SER A 289 -0.31 -5.45 6.78
CA SER A 289 -1.68 -5.11 6.34
C SER A 289 -2.46 -4.25 7.34
N ARG A 290 -1.80 -3.75 8.40
CA ARG A 290 -2.44 -2.88 9.40
C ARG A 290 -2.69 -1.51 8.81
N GLY A 291 -3.82 -0.91 9.18
CA GLY A 291 -4.19 0.42 8.73
C GLY A 291 -3.20 1.50 9.13
N ALA A 292 -2.46 1.32 10.23
CA ALA A 292 -1.47 2.29 10.74
C ALA A 292 -0.08 2.18 10.10
N GLN A 293 0.17 1.13 9.32
CA GLN A 293 1.53 0.77 8.89
C GLN A 293 2.11 1.77 7.91
N ARG A 294 3.30 2.30 8.24
CA ARG A 294 4.02 3.27 7.41
C ARG A 294 5.21 2.65 6.70
N LEU A 295 5.36 2.98 5.42
CA LEU A 295 6.58 2.75 4.64
C LEU A 295 6.89 3.97 3.80
N ALA A 296 8.08 3.96 3.19
CA ALA A 296 8.46 4.99 2.25
C ALA A 296 9.56 4.52 1.31
N ASN A 297 9.50 5.00 0.09
CA ASN A 297 10.52 4.77 -0.92
C ASN A 297 10.84 6.07 -1.68
N PRO A 298 12.04 6.17 -2.29
CA PRO A 298 12.36 7.26 -3.19
C PRO A 298 11.28 7.37 -4.29
N PRO A 299 10.84 8.57 -4.66
CA PRO A 299 9.65 8.75 -5.49
C PRO A 299 9.79 8.09 -6.87
N GLY A 300 10.98 8.13 -7.48
CA GLY A 300 11.29 7.49 -8.76
C GLY A 300 11.44 5.95 -8.73
N THR A 301 11.08 5.28 -7.62
CA THR A 301 11.23 3.83 -7.47
C THR A 301 10.17 3.08 -8.26
N ARG A 302 10.58 2.23 -9.20
CA ARG A 302 9.71 1.37 -10.05
C ARG A 302 10.02 -0.12 -9.98
N ASN A 303 11.03 -0.53 -9.21
CA ASN A 303 11.66 -1.84 -9.34
C ASN A 303 11.16 -2.91 -8.34
N THR A 304 10.02 -2.70 -7.68
CA THR A 304 9.56 -3.55 -6.57
C THR A 304 8.38 -4.46 -6.92
N ASN A 305 7.68 -4.26 -8.05
CA ASN A 305 6.49 -5.02 -8.48
C ASN A 305 5.28 -4.95 -7.53
N ASP A 306 5.34 -4.14 -6.48
CA ASP A 306 4.33 -4.09 -5.43
C ASP A 306 3.92 -2.68 -5.00
N HIS A 307 4.33 -1.64 -5.73
CA HIS A 307 3.83 -0.27 -5.55
C HIS A 307 2.74 0.02 -6.58
N GLY A 308 1.57 0.41 -6.09
CA GLY A 308 0.46 0.97 -6.84
C GLY A 308 -0.07 2.22 -6.14
N PHE A 309 -1.34 2.54 -6.37
CA PHE A 309 -1.98 3.72 -5.80
C PHE A 309 -3.49 3.68 -6.01
N ARG A 310 -4.18 4.55 -5.27
CA ARG A 310 -5.56 4.94 -5.55
C ARG A 310 -5.68 6.46 -5.51
N CYS A 311 -6.73 6.98 -6.13
CA CYS A 311 -6.95 8.42 -6.24
C CYS A 311 -7.96 8.92 -5.20
N VAL A 312 -7.83 10.20 -4.84
CA VAL A 312 -8.84 10.95 -4.09
C VAL A 312 -9.16 12.28 -4.76
N ARG A 313 -10.31 12.86 -4.39
CA ARG A 313 -10.75 14.20 -4.78
C ARG A 313 -11.42 14.87 -3.59
N THR A 314 -11.30 16.18 -3.46
CA THR A 314 -12.05 16.94 -2.44
C THR A 314 -13.56 16.74 -2.64
N ALA A 315 -14.32 16.65 -1.54
CA ALA A 315 -15.77 16.49 -1.54
C ALA A 315 -16.53 17.72 -2.05
#